data_AF-A0A534S1B5-F1
#
_entry.id   AF-A0A534S1B5-F1
#
_cell.length_a   1.000
_cell.length_b   1.000
_cell.length_c   1.000
_cell.angle_alpha   90.00
_cell.angle_beta   90.00
_cell.angle_gamma   90.00
#
_symmetry.space_group_name_H-M   'P 1'
#
loop_
_entity.id
_entity.type
_entity.pdbx_description
1 polymer ?
#
loop_
_entity_poly.entity_id
_entity_poly.type
_entity_poly.pdbx_seq_one_letter_code
_entity_poly.pdbx_strand_id
1 'polypeptide(L)'
;MTNAPPMMRLFRDNNFIFNNDHMFTSRYAGEEDYFSGKGKLFNRRIWESNFIANAPDMLLYGWKERGAGGINAMLEIADNNTKSHISEFPIGTYKKAHRHGPGAHLVLLSGTGG
;
A
#
# COMPACT_ATOMS: atom_id res chain seq x y z
N MET A 1 -5.55 -10.99 -0.95
CA MET A 1 -4.76 -12.20 -0.63
C MET A 1 -5.67 -13.16 0.13
N THR A 2 -5.76 -14.44 -0.24
CA THR A 2 -6.56 -15.43 0.50
C THR A 2 -5.62 -16.51 1.07
N ASN A 3 -4.96 -16.19 2.17
CA ASN A 3 -3.99 -17.10 2.80
C ASN A 3 -4.63 -18.12 3.76
N ALA A 4 -5.94 -18.04 4.03
CA ALA A 4 -6.60 -18.95 4.96
C ALA A 4 -6.45 -20.45 4.57
N PRO A 5 -6.77 -20.89 3.33
CA PRO A 5 -6.62 -22.30 2.97
C PRO A 5 -5.19 -22.88 3.13
N PRO A 6 -4.11 -22.23 2.65
CA PRO A 6 -2.76 -22.75 2.85
C PRO A 6 -2.32 -22.73 4.32
N MET A 7 -2.72 -21.73 5.12
CA MET A 7 -2.39 -21.68 6.55
C MET A 7 -3.08 -22.82 7.33
N MET A 8 -4.36 -23.07 7.06
CA MET A 8 -5.08 -24.20 7.66
C MET A 8 -4.44 -25.55 7.28
N ARG A 9 -3.97 -25.70 6.03
CA ARG A 9 -3.28 -26.91 5.58
C ARG A 9 -1.90 -27.10 6.24
N LEU A 10 -1.20 -26.01 6.51
CA LEU A 10 0.13 -26.01 7.13
C LEU A 10 0.06 -26.44 8.59
N PHE A 11 -0.76 -25.78 9.39
CA PHE A 11 -0.82 -26.01 10.83
C PHE A 11 -1.71 -27.20 11.20
N ARG A 12 -2.78 -27.46 10.44
CA ARG A 12 -3.76 -28.53 10.68
C ARG A 12 -4.33 -28.52 12.11
N ASP A 13 -4.40 -27.36 12.73
CA ASP A 13 -4.91 -27.14 14.08
C ASP A 13 -5.89 -25.97 14.06
N ASN A 14 -7.18 -26.28 14.16
CA ASN A 14 -8.24 -25.28 14.15
C ASN A 14 -8.23 -24.41 15.42
N ASN A 15 -7.79 -24.95 16.57
CA ASN A 15 -7.70 -24.15 17.79
C ASN A 15 -6.59 -23.12 17.66
N PHE A 16 -5.42 -23.49 17.14
CA PHE A 16 -4.36 -22.53 16.86
C PHE A 16 -4.78 -21.47 15.82
N ILE A 17 -5.55 -21.84 14.79
CA ILE A 17 -5.96 -20.90 13.74
C ILE A 17 -7.08 -19.94 14.19
N PHE A 18 -8.09 -20.45 14.91
CA PHE A 18 -9.32 -19.70 15.20
C PHE A 18 -9.46 -19.26 16.67
N ASN A 19 -8.73 -19.90 17.59
CA ASN A 19 -8.82 -19.67 19.04
C ASN A 19 -7.46 -19.30 19.65
N ASN A 20 -6.63 -18.57 18.89
CA ASN A 20 -5.37 -18.04 19.37
C ASN A 20 -5.54 -16.54 19.71
N ASP A 21 -5.19 -16.17 20.93
CA ASP A 21 -5.36 -14.83 21.50
C ASP A 21 -4.13 -13.93 21.30
N HIS A 22 -3.12 -14.39 20.55
CA HIS A 22 -1.93 -13.61 20.26
C HIS A 22 -2.27 -12.38 19.42
N MET A 23 -2.07 -11.22 20.02
CA MET A 23 -2.16 -9.93 19.35
C MET A 23 -0.80 -9.52 18.80
N PHE A 24 -0.73 -9.18 17.51
CA PHE A 24 0.46 -8.62 16.88
C PHE A 24 0.66 -7.15 17.28
N THR A 25 0.92 -6.89 18.57
CA THR A 25 1.01 -5.54 19.15
C THR A 25 2.15 -4.71 18.57
N SER A 26 3.16 -5.34 17.95
CA SER A 26 4.18 -4.64 17.19
C SER A 26 3.63 -3.92 15.94
N ARG A 27 2.45 -4.31 15.46
CA ARG A 27 1.77 -3.67 14.32
C ARG A 27 0.74 -2.65 14.76
N TYR A 28 -0.02 -2.96 15.82
CA TYR A 28 -1.05 -2.10 16.38
C TYR A 28 -1.33 -2.52 17.82
N ALA A 29 -1.20 -1.57 18.76
CA ALA A 29 -1.44 -1.79 20.19
C ALA A 29 -2.58 -0.91 20.74
N GLY A 30 -3.34 -0.22 19.89
CA GLY A 30 -4.43 0.66 20.30
C GLY A 30 -4.01 2.11 20.49
N GLU A 31 -2.97 2.55 19.80
CA GLU A 31 -2.44 3.91 19.88
C GLU A 31 -3.47 4.92 19.35
N GLU A 32 -3.70 6.00 20.11
CA GLU A 32 -4.75 6.98 19.82
C GLU A 32 -4.57 7.67 18.46
N ASP A 33 -3.32 7.92 18.06
CA ASP A 33 -2.98 8.60 16.81
C ASP A 33 -2.68 7.65 15.65
N TYR A 34 -2.89 6.33 15.83
CA TYR A 34 -2.56 5.31 14.82
C TYR A 34 -3.20 5.59 13.46
N PHE A 35 -4.47 6.04 13.45
CA PHE A 35 -5.22 6.41 12.23
C PHE A 35 -5.33 7.92 12.02
N SER A 36 -4.44 8.72 12.60
CA SER A 36 -4.51 10.19 12.52
C SER A 36 -4.28 10.76 11.11
N GLY A 37 -3.80 9.94 10.18
CA GLY A 37 -3.37 10.38 8.84
C GLY A 37 -2.04 11.13 8.83
N LYS A 38 -1.45 11.37 10.00
CA LYS A 38 -0.04 11.78 10.09
C LYS A 38 0.81 10.66 9.52
N GLY A 39 1.88 11.04 8.83
CA GLY A 39 2.78 10.08 8.24
C GLY A 39 4.21 10.60 8.24
N LYS A 40 5.13 9.67 8.01
CA LYS A 40 6.55 9.93 7.96
C LYS A 40 7.05 9.70 6.54
N LEU A 41 7.75 10.70 6.00
CA LEU A 41 8.37 10.60 4.70
C LEU A 41 9.80 10.04 4.83
N PHE A 42 10.04 8.91 4.17
CA PHE A 42 11.35 8.31 4.02
C PHE A 42 11.79 8.33 2.56
N ASN A 43 13.12 8.30 2.34
CA ASN A 43 13.74 8.15 1.03
C ASN A 43 13.08 9.02 -0.06
N ARG A 44 12.66 10.24 0.34
CA ARG A 44 12.00 11.29 -0.45
C ARG A 44 10.60 10.98 -1.00
N ARG A 45 10.14 9.73 -0.98
CA ARG A 45 8.86 9.33 -1.64
C ARG A 45 8.15 8.14 -1.00
N ILE A 46 8.70 7.56 0.06
CA ILE A 46 8.08 6.47 0.80
C ILE A 46 7.31 7.12 1.94
N TRP A 47 5.99 7.10 1.86
CA TRP A 47 5.10 7.62 2.87
C TRP A 47 4.63 6.48 3.77
N GLU A 48 5.06 6.52 5.02
CA GLU A 48 4.62 5.59 6.06
C GLU A 48 3.43 6.20 6.81
N SER A 49 2.29 5.55 6.77
CA SER A 49 1.11 5.91 7.58
C SER A 49 0.11 4.76 7.58
N ASN A 50 -0.72 4.67 8.63
CA ASN A 50 -1.77 3.65 8.70
C ASN A 50 -3.12 4.17 8.20
N PHE A 51 -3.18 5.44 7.78
CA PHE A 51 -4.39 6.06 7.28
C PHE A 51 -4.08 7.13 6.22
N ILE A 52 -4.84 7.13 5.13
CA ILE A 52 -4.79 8.19 4.11
C ILE A 52 -6.18 8.79 4.04
N ALA A 53 -6.34 9.99 4.62
CA ALA A 53 -7.65 10.63 4.72
C ALA A 53 -8.25 11.01 3.36
N ASN A 54 -7.39 11.40 2.41
CA ASN A 54 -7.79 11.80 1.06
C ASN A 54 -6.70 11.38 0.06
N ALA A 55 -6.90 10.25 -0.60
CA ALA A 55 -5.93 9.70 -1.55
C ALA A 55 -5.76 10.56 -2.82
N PRO A 56 -6.82 11.14 -3.43
CA PRO A 56 -6.69 12.07 -4.55
C PRO A 56 -5.77 13.28 -4.28
N ASP A 57 -5.83 13.85 -3.07
CA ASP A 57 -5.11 15.09 -2.73
C ASP A 57 -3.78 14.84 -1.99
N MET A 58 -3.35 13.58 -1.90
CA MET A 58 -2.10 13.22 -1.24
C MET A 58 -0.89 13.83 -1.98
N LEU A 59 0.06 14.39 -1.23
CA LEU A 59 1.32 14.87 -1.81
C LEU A 59 2.11 13.73 -2.47
N LEU A 60 2.50 13.96 -3.73
CA LEU A 60 3.31 13.04 -4.53
C LEU A 60 4.66 13.66 -4.86
N TYR A 61 5.66 12.81 -5.13
CA TYR A 61 7.05 13.23 -5.28
C TYR A 61 7.62 12.80 -6.63
N GLY A 62 8.40 13.69 -7.27
CA GLY A 62 8.99 13.41 -8.58
C GLY A 62 9.87 12.17 -8.58
N TRP A 63 9.66 11.26 -9.54
CA TRP A 63 10.44 10.04 -9.69
C TRP A 63 10.80 9.79 -11.17
N LYS A 64 12.04 10.10 -11.55
CA LYS A 64 12.51 10.06 -12.96
C LYS A 64 12.33 8.69 -13.60
N GLU A 65 12.53 7.62 -12.84
CA GLU A 65 12.40 6.23 -13.31
C GLU A 65 10.92 5.83 -13.51
N ARG A 66 9.95 6.67 -13.10
CA ARG A 66 8.51 6.39 -13.23
C ARG A 66 7.91 6.81 -14.57
N GLY A 67 8.66 7.47 -15.44
CA GLY A 67 8.18 8.01 -16.72
C GLY A 67 8.28 9.53 -16.74
N ALA A 68 8.35 10.10 -17.95
CA ALA A 68 8.68 11.50 -18.25
C ALA A 68 7.85 12.55 -17.48
N GLY A 69 8.21 12.85 -16.23
CA GLY A 69 7.50 13.82 -15.38
C GLY A 69 6.49 13.23 -14.38
N GLY A 70 6.43 11.90 -14.24
CA GLY A 70 5.54 11.26 -13.28
C GLY A 70 5.92 11.55 -11.82
N ILE A 71 4.90 11.76 -10.98
CA ILE A 71 5.02 11.93 -9.53
C ILE A 71 4.42 10.73 -8.81
N ASN A 72 4.97 10.40 -7.64
CA ASN A 72 4.67 9.16 -6.94
C ASN A 72 4.89 9.25 -5.43
N ALA A 73 4.04 8.58 -4.67
CA ALA A 73 4.30 8.15 -3.31
C ALA A 73 4.21 6.62 -3.25
N MET A 74 5.23 5.96 -2.71
CA MET A 74 5.16 4.57 -2.27
C MET A 74 4.58 4.55 -0.87
N LEU A 75 3.71 3.60 -0.59
CA LEU A 75 2.98 3.53 0.67
C LEU A 75 3.50 2.36 1.49
N GLU A 76 3.91 2.64 2.72
CA GLU A 76 4.11 1.66 3.78
C GLU A 76 2.97 1.84 4.78
N ILE A 77 2.13 0.83 4.95
CA ILE A 77 0.89 0.93 5.73
C ILE A 77 0.82 -0.23 6.71
N ALA A 78 0.65 0.06 7.99
CA ALA A 78 0.38 -0.91 9.06
C ALA A 78 1.39 -2.08 9.13
N ASP A 79 2.65 -1.82 8.77
CA ASP A 79 3.71 -2.85 8.68
C ASP A 79 3.26 -4.09 7.87
N ASN A 80 2.50 -3.82 6.80
CA ASN A 80 2.01 -4.86 5.92
C ASN A 80 3.05 -5.22 4.85
N ASN A 81 2.92 -6.41 4.27
CA ASN A 81 3.83 -6.89 3.21
C ASN A 81 3.38 -6.50 1.80
N THR A 82 2.26 -5.81 1.67
CA THR A 82 1.62 -5.45 0.40
C THR A 82 2.09 -4.09 -0.07
N LYS A 83 2.94 -4.10 -1.10
CA LYS A 83 3.42 -2.87 -1.72
C LYS A 83 2.28 -2.14 -2.42
N SER A 84 2.07 -0.88 -2.05
CA SER A 84 1.08 0.00 -2.66
C SER A 84 1.72 1.33 -3.04
N HIS A 85 1.16 2.03 -4.03
CA HIS A 85 1.64 3.34 -4.42
C HIS A 85 0.52 4.15 -5.10
N ILE A 86 0.59 5.48 -4.95
CA ILE A 86 -0.21 6.43 -5.74
C ILE A 86 0.73 7.09 -6.75
N SER A 87 0.28 7.22 -7.99
CA SER A 87 1.04 7.86 -9.06
C SER A 87 0.15 8.77 -9.87
N GLU A 88 0.68 9.91 -10.28
CA GLU A 88 0.06 10.83 -11.22
C GLU A 88 1.01 11.04 -12.41
N PHE A 89 0.40 11.16 -13.59
CA PHE A 89 1.09 11.32 -14.86
C PHE A 89 0.51 12.55 -15.55
N PRO A 90 1.31 13.61 -15.80
CA PRO A 90 0.86 14.78 -16.53
C PRO A 90 0.38 14.44 -17.95
N ILE A 91 -0.39 15.36 -18.55
CA ILE A 91 -0.83 15.25 -19.94
C ILE A 91 0.37 15.04 -20.88
N GLY A 92 0.23 14.12 -21.84
CA GLY A 92 1.30 13.79 -22.79
C GLY A 92 2.43 12.93 -22.22
N THR A 93 2.28 12.45 -20.99
CA THR A 93 3.23 11.52 -20.35
C THR A 93 2.59 10.16 -20.16
N TYR A 94 3.42 9.14 -19.93
CA TYR A 94 2.93 7.78 -19.70
C TYR A 94 3.82 7.04 -18.70
N LYS A 95 3.23 6.04 -18.05
CA LYS A 95 3.96 5.07 -17.25
C LYS A 95 4.67 4.10 -18.18
N LYS A 96 5.99 3.95 -18.05
CA LYS A 96 6.78 2.99 -18.84
C LYS A 96 6.13 1.59 -18.78
N ALA A 97 5.83 1.02 -19.95
CA ALA A 97 5.18 -0.28 -20.06
C ALA A 97 6.03 -1.39 -19.43
N HIS A 98 5.37 -2.27 -18.67
CA HIS A 98 5.96 -3.44 -18.05
C HIS A 98 4.87 -4.45 -17.67
N ARG A 99 5.29 -5.67 -17.30
CA ARG A 99 4.42 -6.78 -16.94
C ARG A 99 4.61 -7.18 -15.49
N HIS A 100 3.53 -7.62 -14.86
CA HIS A 100 3.53 -8.28 -13.54
C HIS A 100 2.92 -9.68 -13.65
N GLY A 101 3.15 -10.50 -12.61
CA GLY A 101 2.32 -11.67 -12.37
C GLY A 101 0.88 -11.28 -11.97
N PRO A 102 0.00 -12.27 -11.73
CA PRO A 102 -1.35 -11.99 -11.24
C PRO A 102 -1.32 -11.30 -9.86
N GLY A 103 -2.34 -10.50 -9.56
CA GLY A 103 -2.54 -9.88 -8.24
C GLY A 103 -2.34 -8.36 -8.17
N ALA A 104 -1.94 -7.71 -9.26
CA ALA A 104 -1.96 -6.25 -9.33
C ALA A 104 -3.40 -5.74 -9.50
N HIS A 105 -3.78 -4.73 -8.72
CA HIS A 105 -5.04 -4.02 -8.86
C HIS A 105 -4.77 -2.55 -9.11
N LEU A 106 -5.56 -1.96 -10.00
CA LEU A 106 -5.49 -0.54 -10.34
C LEU A 106 -6.84 0.08 -10.05
N VAL A 107 -6.81 1.22 -9.37
CA VAL A 107 -7.98 2.05 -9.12
C VAL A 107 -7.66 3.42 -9.71
N LEU A 108 -8.49 3.88 -10.64
CA LEU A 108 -8.38 5.22 -11.20
C LEU A 108 -9.11 6.18 -10.25
N LEU A 109 -8.35 7.04 -9.57
CA LEU A 109 -8.92 8.02 -8.65
C LEU A 109 -9.48 9.24 -9.40
N SER A 110 -8.93 9.55 -10.57
CA SER A 110 -9.34 10.65 -11.43
C SER A 110 -8.73 10.51 -12.83
N GLY A 111 -9.08 11.43 -13.72
CA GLY A 111 -8.54 11.50 -15.08
C GLY A 111 -9.11 10.46 -16.03
N THR A 112 -8.64 10.49 -17.26
CA THR A 112 -8.92 9.49 -18.29
C THR A 112 -7.61 9.08 -18.97
N GLY A 113 -7.57 7.87 -19.50
CA GLY A 113 -6.43 7.36 -20.25
C GLY A 113 -6.91 6.75 -21.56
N GLY A 114 -6.10 6.86 -22.61
CA GLY A 114 -6.28 6.23 -23.92
C GLY A 114 -5.15 5.26 -24.23
#